data_AF-A0A7J4RYJ8-F1
#
_entry.id   AF-A0A7J4RYJ8-F1
#
_cell.length_a   1.000
_cell.length_b   1.000
_cell.length_c   1.000
_cell.angle_alpha   90.00
_cell.angle_beta   90.00
_cell.angle_gamma   90.00
#
_symmetry.space_group_name_H-M   'P 1'
#
loop_
_entity.id
_entity.type
_entity.pdbx_description
1 polymer ?
#
loop_
_entity_poly.entity_id
_entity_poly.type
_entity_poly.pdbx_seq_one_letter_code
_entity_poly.pdbx_strand_id
1 'polypeptide(L)'
;MKCYDLSSCEKRAAAALGYAPAPAATSVVLRSRKDIPTQPGFFAVQSENPDLLVEACKRGTATLVMPLDARDYWRNNALLQAAIDKNRVFEIPLRPLLHAHFVQRAKLLNQTRFFLKRCVKRGVAFVITSRAENEYDLKSPREAIATAQLLGLNFQQAQYALSKQCEKVIEELAEKGRTT
;
A
#
# COMPACT_ATOMS: atom_id res chain seq x y z
N MET A 1 -11.82 -2.29 -12.32
CA MET A 1 -10.47 -1.75 -12.08
C MET A 1 -9.50 -2.71 -12.76
N LYS A 2 -9.05 -2.40 -13.98
CA LYS A 2 -8.06 -3.21 -14.69
C LYS A 2 -6.69 -2.75 -14.22
N CYS A 3 -5.94 -3.61 -13.57
CA CYS A 3 -4.50 -3.42 -13.46
C CYS A 3 -3.96 -3.37 -14.90
N TYR A 4 -3.27 -2.30 -15.27
CA TYR A 4 -2.56 -2.30 -16.54
C TYR A 4 -1.41 -3.29 -16.41
N ASP A 5 -1.65 -4.51 -16.90
CA ASP A 5 -0.57 -5.35 -17.37
C ASP A 5 0.16 -4.54 -18.45
N LEU A 6 1.43 -4.22 -18.22
CA LEU A 6 2.28 -3.62 -19.26
C LEU A 6 2.06 -4.40 -20.55
N SER A 7 1.85 -3.67 -21.65
CA SER A 7 1.69 -4.30 -22.95
C SER A 7 2.91 -5.20 -23.22
N SER A 8 2.73 -6.28 -23.96
CA SER A 8 3.84 -7.19 -24.30
C SER A 8 5.02 -6.45 -24.96
N CYS A 9 4.75 -5.30 -25.59
CA CYS A 9 5.74 -4.41 -26.18
C CYS A 9 6.57 -3.65 -25.12
N GLU A 10 5.95 -3.12 -24.07
CA GLU A 10 6.65 -2.40 -22.99
C GLU A 10 7.49 -3.35 -22.14
N LYS A 11 6.99 -4.57 -21.88
CA LYS A 11 7.76 -5.63 -21.20
C LYS A 11 9.03 -6.00 -21.99
N ARG A 12 8.95 -6.04 -23.32
CA ARG A 12 10.10 -6.30 -24.22
C ARG A 12 11.09 -5.14 -24.26
N ALA A 13 10.60 -3.90 -24.29
CA ALA A 13 11.46 -2.71 -24.27
C ALA A 13 12.23 -2.59 -22.94
N ALA A 14 11.58 -2.84 -21.80
CA ALA A 14 12.23 -2.87 -20.49
C ALA A 14 13.30 -3.97 -20.40
N ALA A 15 13.00 -5.18 -20.90
CA ALA A 15 13.95 -6.29 -20.93
C ALA A 15 15.18 -5.99 -21.81
N ALA A 16 15.00 -5.30 -22.94
CA ALA A 16 16.10 -4.88 -23.83
C ALA A 16 17.04 -3.86 -23.19
N LEU A 17 16.55 -3.09 -22.22
CA LEU A 17 17.33 -2.16 -21.40
C LEU A 17 17.98 -2.83 -20.17
N GLY A 18 17.87 -4.17 -20.05
CA GLY A 18 18.45 -4.93 -18.93
C GLY A 18 17.62 -4.90 -17.65
N TYR A 19 16.39 -4.38 -17.67
CA TYR A 19 15.50 -4.45 -16.51
C TYR A 19 14.94 -5.86 -16.37
N ALA A 20 15.21 -6.50 -15.23
CA ALA A 20 14.56 -7.75 -14.87
C ALA A 20 13.07 -7.51 -14.54
N PRO A 21 12.16 -8.44 -14.89
CA PRO A 21 10.77 -8.34 -14.48
C PRO A 21 10.69 -8.38 -12.94
N ALA A 22 10.25 -7.28 -12.34
CA ALA A 22 10.04 -7.23 -10.90
C ALA A 22 8.80 -8.08 -10.53
N PRO A 23 8.86 -8.85 -9.43
CA PRO A 23 7.68 -9.55 -8.93
C PRO A 23 6.60 -8.53 -8.56
N ALA A 24 5.45 -8.60 -9.23
CA ALA A 24 4.34 -7.69 -9.02
C ALA A 24 3.32 -8.28 -8.04
N ALA A 25 2.81 -7.45 -7.13
CA ALA A 25 1.67 -7.84 -6.30
C ALA A 25 0.41 -8.01 -7.12
N THR A 26 -0.29 -9.11 -6.88
CA THR A 26 -1.66 -9.24 -7.35
C THR A 26 -2.54 -8.36 -6.47
N SER A 27 -3.04 -7.25 -7.04
CA SER A 27 -3.98 -6.39 -6.30
C SER A 27 -5.40 -6.96 -6.34
N VAL A 28 -6.01 -7.12 -5.17
CA VAL A 28 -7.33 -7.73 -5.02
C VAL A 28 -8.28 -6.74 -4.33
N VAL A 29 -9.44 -6.49 -4.93
CA VAL A 29 -10.52 -5.74 -4.30
C VAL A 29 -11.43 -6.74 -3.57
N LEU A 30 -11.52 -6.62 -2.25
CA LEU A 30 -12.42 -7.43 -1.44
C LEU A 30 -13.79 -6.76 -1.41
N ARG A 31 -14.81 -7.45 -1.90
CA ARG A 31 -16.22 -7.03 -1.78
C ARG A 31 -16.98 -7.95 -0.84
N SER A 32 -16.52 -9.19 -0.71
CA SER A 32 -17.08 -10.24 0.10
C SER A 32 -15.98 -11.11 0.72
N ARG A 33 -16.34 -11.95 1.69
CA ARG A 33 -15.40 -12.90 2.31
C ARG A 33 -14.83 -13.93 1.33
N LYS A 34 -15.51 -14.18 0.21
CA LYS A 34 -15.07 -15.14 -0.82
C LYS A 34 -13.90 -14.59 -1.63
N ASP A 35 -13.76 -13.27 -1.70
CA ASP A 35 -12.69 -12.60 -2.44
C ASP A 35 -11.37 -12.61 -1.67
N ILE A 36 -11.40 -12.97 -0.38
CA ILE A 36 -10.19 -13.06 0.44
C ILE A 36 -9.37 -14.24 -0.08
N PRO A 37 -8.12 -14.02 -0.53
CA PRO A 37 -7.26 -15.09 -1.03
C PRO A 37 -7.14 -16.19 0.03
N THR A 38 -7.25 -17.44 -0.40
CA THR A 38 -7.18 -18.62 0.48
C THR A 38 -5.77 -19.18 0.59
N GLN A 39 -4.98 -19.06 -0.47
CA GLN A 39 -3.58 -19.47 -0.47
C GLN A 39 -2.66 -18.33 -0.05
N PRO A 40 -1.57 -18.62 0.68
CA PRO A 40 -0.56 -17.63 0.98
C PRO A 40 0.12 -17.19 -0.32
N GLY A 41 0.16 -15.88 -0.55
CA GLY A 41 0.81 -15.27 -1.70
C GLY A 41 1.04 -13.78 -1.46
N PHE A 42 1.61 -13.09 -2.43
CA PHE A 42 1.80 -11.65 -2.33
C PHE A 42 0.60 -10.90 -2.90
N PHE A 43 -0.41 -10.72 -2.05
CA PHE A 43 -1.61 -9.96 -2.37
C PHE A 43 -1.56 -8.57 -1.76
N ALA A 44 -1.90 -7.56 -2.57
CA ALA A 44 -2.21 -6.21 -2.13
C ALA A 44 -3.73 -6.05 -2.07
N VAL A 45 -4.31 -5.99 -0.87
CA VAL A 45 -5.76 -6.01 -0.68
C VAL A 45 -6.32 -4.62 -0.44
N GLN A 46 -7.42 -4.29 -1.09
CA GLN A 46 -8.21 -3.08 -0.89
C GLN A 46 -9.68 -3.43 -0.68
N SER A 47 -10.39 -2.65 0.12
CA SER A 47 -11.80 -2.88 0.46
C SER A 47 -12.41 -1.60 1.00
N GLU A 48 -13.69 -1.37 0.70
CA GLU A 48 -14.47 -0.32 1.38
C GLU A 48 -14.92 -0.74 2.79
N ASN A 49 -15.03 -2.06 3.02
CA ASN A 49 -15.40 -2.62 4.31
C ASN A 49 -14.14 -2.92 5.15
N PRO A 50 -13.96 -2.25 6.30
CA PRO A 50 -12.79 -2.48 7.16
C PRO A 50 -12.76 -3.88 7.78
N ASP A 51 -13.91 -4.53 8.00
CA ASP A 51 -13.96 -5.87 8.60
C ASP A 51 -13.35 -6.93 7.67
N LEU A 52 -13.51 -6.76 6.35
CA LEU A 52 -12.86 -7.61 5.36
C LEU A 52 -11.35 -7.43 5.37
N LEU A 53 -10.85 -6.21 5.59
CA LEU A 53 -9.41 -5.96 5.74
C LEU A 53 -8.87 -6.60 7.02
N VAL A 54 -9.60 -6.50 8.13
CA VAL A 54 -9.24 -7.16 9.39
C VAL A 54 -9.18 -8.67 9.20
N GLU A 55 -10.17 -9.25 8.53
CA GLU A 55 -10.22 -10.68 8.24
C GLU A 55 -9.06 -11.11 7.33
N ALA A 56 -8.75 -10.35 6.28
CA ALA A 56 -7.62 -10.60 5.40
C ALA A 56 -6.27 -10.54 6.16
N CYS A 57 -6.10 -9.56 7.07
CA CYS A 57 -4.94 -9.50 7.96
C CYS A 57 -4.85 -10.75 8.83
N LYS A 58 -5.95 -11.14 9.50
CA LYS A 58 -6.00 -12.28 10.43
C LYS A 58 -5.70 -13.62 9.76
N ARG A 59 -6.22 -13.85 8.55
CA ARG A 59 -5.93 -15.05 7.75
C ARG A 59 -4.47 -15.10 7.28
N GLY A 60 -3.81 -13.94 7.23
CA GLY A 60 -2.40 -13.83 6.86
C GLY A 60 -2.13 -13.98 5.36
N THR A 61 -3.18 -13.83 4.54
CA THR A 61 -3.12 -14.04 3.09
C THR A 61 -2.76 -12.76 2.34
N ALA A 62 -3.13 -11.59 2.87
CA ALA A 62 -2.69 -10.30 2.37
C ALA A 62 -1.29 -9.97 2.88
N THR A 63 -0.38 -9.47 2.05
CA THR A 63 0.92 -8.94 2.52
C THR A 63 0.89 -7.42 2.59
N LEU A 64 0.33 -6.77 1.57
CA LEU A 64 0.06 -5.33 1.55
C LEU A 64 -1.43 -5.07 1.77
N VAL A 65 -1.75 -4.11 2.63
CA VAL A 65 -3.13 -3.73 2.96
C VAL A 65 -3.31 -2.26 2.64
N MET A 66 -4.30 -1.93 1.81
CA MET A 66 -4.64 -0.56 1.42
C MET A 66 -5.90 -0.11 2.18
N PRO A 67 -5.75 0.69 3.24
CA PRO A 67 -6.87 1.04 4.10
C PRO A 67 -7.63 2.29 3.64
N LEU A 68 -7.09 3.09 2.70
CA LEU A 68 -7.60 4.44 2.41
C LEU A 68 -9.05 4.47 1.90
N ASP A 69 -9.49 3.42 1.19
CA ASP A 69 -10.87 3.29 0.70
C ASP A 69 -11.83 2.75 1.77
N ALA A 70 -11.31 2.16 2.85
CA ALA A 70 -12.13 1.55 3.88
C ALA A 70 -12.80 2.61 4.76
N ARG A 71 -14.09 2.42 5.05
CA ARG A 71 -14.81 3.31 5.95
C ARG A 71 -14.14 3.36 7.32
N ASP A 72 -13.93 4.57 7.82
CA ASP A 72 -13.41 4.86 9.17
C ASP A 72 -12.07 4.15 9.51
N TYR A 73 -11.27 3.81 8.48
CA TYR A 73 -10.00 3.09 8.63
C TYR A 73 -9.05 3.74 9.65
N TRP A 74 -9.00 5.06 9.66
CA TRP A 74 -8.14 5.88 10.51
C TRP A 74 -8.44 5.73 12.02
N ARG A 75 -9.66 5.30 12.37
CA ARG A 75 -10.07 5.01 13.76
C ARG A 75 -10.03 3.52 14.11
N ASN A 76 -9.91 2.61 13.14
CA ASN A 76 -10.07 1.18 13.39
C ASN A 76 -8.89 0.58 14.19
N ASN A 77 -9.15 0.27 15.48
CA ASN A 77 -8.19 -0.40 16.36
C ASN A 77 -7.91 -1.85 15.97
N ALA A 78 -8.96 -2.58 15.53
CA ALA A 78 -8.85 -3.99 15.21
C ALA A 78 -7.98 -4.22 13.97
N LEU A 79 -8.04 -3.31 12.99
CA LEU A 79 -7.22 -3.36 11.79
C LEU A 79 -5.73 -3.16 12.13
N LEU A 80 -5.41 -2.17 12.95
CA LEU A 80 -4.05 -1.94 13.45
C LEU A 80 -3.53 -3.15 14.22
N GLN A 81 -4.35 -3.72 15.11
CA GLN A 81 -3.95 -4.88 15.90
C GLN A 81 -3.71 -6.10 15.01
N ALA A 82 -4.62 -6.40 14.09
CA ALA A 82 -4.48 -7.51 13.16
C ALA A 82 -3.25 -7.36 12.26
N ALA A 83 -2.89 -6.12 11.89
CA ALA A 83 -1.67 -5.86 11.14
C ALA A 83 -0.40 -6.13 11.98
N ILE A 84 -0.39 -5.75 13.26
CA ILE A 84 0.73 -6.04 14.18
C ILE A 84 0.87 -7.55 14.38
N ASP A 85 -0.22 -8.23 14.74
CA ASP A 85 -0.21 -9.65 15.10
C ASP A 85 0.28 -10.55 13.96
N LYS A 86 0.08 -10.12 12.71
CA LYS A 86 0.42 -10.88 11.50
C LYS A 86 1.51 -10.23 10.67
N ASN A 87 2.19 -9.23 11.21
CA ASN A 87 3.28 -8.48 10.57
C ASN A 87 2.93 -7.99 9.16
N ARG A 88 1.78 -7.33 9.02
CA ARG A 88 1.28 -6.79 7.75
C ARG A 88 1.70 -5.35 7.54
N VAL A 89 1.94 -5.01 6.27
CA VAL A 89 2.40 -3.68 5.89
C VAL A 89 1.23 -2.91 5.27
N PHE A 90 0.99 -1.71 5.77
CA PHE A 90 0.02 -0.82 5.14
C PHE A 90 0.62 -0.10 3.94
N GLU A 91 -0.11 -0.07 2.84
CA GLU A 91 0.23 0.74 1.67
C GLU A 91 -0.54 2.06 1.72
N ILE A 92 0.18 3.17 1.64
CA ILE A 92 -0.38 4.54 1.67
C ILE A 92 -0.18 5.18 0.30
N PRO A 93 -1.16 5.07 -0.62
CA PRO A 93 -1.07 5.67 -1.93
C PRO A 93 -1.21 7.20 -1.87
N LEU A 94 -0.36 7.91 -2.61
CA LEU A 94 -0.43 9.38 -2.75
C LEU A 94 -1.50 9.82 -3.75
N ARG A 95 -1.79 9.01 -4.78
CA ARG A 95 -2.73 9.36 -5.84
C ARG A 95 -4.10 9.85 -5.34
N PRO A 96 -4.78 9.20 -4.38
CA PRO A 96 -6.04 9.70 -3.85
C PRO A 96 -5.96 11.13 -3.29
N LEU A 97 -4.81 11.52 -2.72
CA LEU A 97 -4.59 12.88 -2.21
C LEU A 97 -4.43 13.90 -3.33
N LEU A 98 -3.79 13.51 -4.43
CA LEU A 98 -3.56 14.37 -5.60
C LEU A 98 -4.87 14.68 -6.34
N HIS A 99 -5.78 13.70 -6.43
CA HIS A 99 -7.03 13.82 -7.20
C HIS A 99 -8.25 14.23 -6.36
N ALA A 100 -8.20 14.11 -5.03
CA ALA A 100 -9.30 14.57 -4.19
C ALA A 100 -9.50 16.10 -4.34
N HIS A 101 -10.76 16.56 -4.34
CA HIS A 101 -11.09 17.98 -4.48
C HIS A 101 -11.42 18.63 -3.14
N PHE A 102 -10.98 19.87 -2.94
CA PHE A 102 -11.36 20.78 -1.84
C PHE A 102 -11.53 20.09 -0.48
N VAL A 103 -12.79 19.97 -0.02
CA VAL A 103 -13.18 19.41 1.28
C VAL A 103 -12.81 17.94 1.41
N GLN A 104 -12.93 17.16 0.33
CA GLN A 104 -12.55 15.74 0.34
C GLN A 104 -11.05 15.59 0.58
N ARG A 105 -10.22 16.44 -0.06
CA ARG A 105 -8.77 16.43 0.15
C ARG A 105 -8.41 16.77 1.58
N ALA A 106 -9.00 17.83 2.14
CA ALA A 106 -8.75 18.22 3.53
C ALA A 106 -9.14 17.10 4.52
N LYS A 107 -10.29 16.46 4.31
CA LYS A 107 -10.74 15.32 5.11
C LYS A 107 -9.78 14.14 5.01
N LEU A 108 -9.41 13.76 3.79
CA LEU A 108 -8.52 12.63 3.53
C LEU A 108 -7.14 12.87 4.15
N LEU A 109 -6.56 14.06 3.98
CA LEU A 109 -5.30 14.47 4.62
C LEU A 109 -5.36 14.32 6.14
N ASN A 110 -6.43 14.83 6.78
CA ASN A 110 -6.57 14.75 8.23
C ASN A 110 -6.71 13.29 8.72
N GLN A 111 -7.51 12.48 8.02
CA GLN A 111 -7.70 11.06 8.32
C GLN A 111 -6.39 10.27 8.17
N THR A 112 -5.68 10.45 7.05
CA THR A 112 -4.39 9.80 6.80
C THR A 112 -3.34 10.23 7.81
N ARG A 113 -3.28 11.52 8.17
CA ARG A 113 -2.39 12.02 9.23
C ARG A 113 -2.65 11.37 10.58
N PHE A 114 -3.92 11.25 10.98
CA PHE A 114 -4.28 10.57 12.22
C PHE A 114 -3.93 9.09 12.18
N PHE A 115 -4.17 8.42 11.04
CA PHE A 115 -3.83 7.02 10.84
C PHE A 115 -2.33 6.77 10.95
N LEU A 116 -1.51 7.54 10.22
CA LEU A 116 -0.05 7.42 10.25
C LEU A 116 0.52 7.69 11.64
N LYS A 117 0.01 8.69 12.37
CA LYS A 117 0.40 8.94 13.77
C LYS A 117 0.20 7.70 14.64
N ARG A 118 -0.86 6.93 14.39
CA ARG A 118 -1.13 5.68 15.11
C ARG A 118 -0.25 4.52 14.66
N CYS A 119 0.01 4.40 13.35
CA CYS A 119 0.96 3.43 12.82
C CYS A 119 2.33 3.63 13.47
N VAL A 120 2.85 4.86 13.46
CA VAL A 120 4.12 5.22 14.11
C VAL A 120 4.09 4.92 15.62
N LYS A 121 3.03 5.35 16.32
CA LYS A 121 2.92 5.13 17.78
C LYS A 121 2.92 3.65 18.17
N ARG A 122 2.33 2.78 17.32
CA ARG A 122 2.21 1.34 17.58
C ARG A 122 3.26 0.49 16.87
N GLY A 123 4.22 1.11 16.18
CA GLY A 123 5.26 0.39 15.44
C GLY A 123 4.72 -0.42 14.26
N VAL A 124 3.60 -0.02 13.65
CA VAL A 124 3.05 -0.73 12.49
C VAL A 124 3.80 -0.32 11.24
N ALA A 125 4.22 -1.31 10.46
CA ALA A 125 4.90 -1.10 9.19
C ALA A 125 3.96 -0.48 8.14
N PHE A 126 4.47 0.49 7.38
CA PHE A 126 3.77 1.07 6.24
C PHE A 126 4.76 1.54 5.16
N VAL A 127 4.31 1.52 3.91
CA VAL A 127 5.02 2.05 2.75
C VAL A 127 4.22 3.17 2.11
N ILE A 128 4.92 4.13 1.51
CA ILE A 128 4.30 5.21 0.73
C ILE A 128 4.49 4.89 -0.74
N THR A 129 3.40 4.92 -1.50
CA THR A 129 3.43 4.57 -2.93
C THR A 129 2.76 5.68 -3.73
N SER A 130 3.15 5.87 -4.99
CA SER A 130 2.42 6.78 -5.87
C SER A 130 1.06 6.18 -6.26
N ARG A 131 1.02 4.87 -6.57
CA ARG A 131 -0.05 4.19 -7.33
C ARG A 131 -0.49 5.03 -8.53
N ALA A 132 0.49 5.56 -9.25
CA ALA A 132 0.29 6.37 -10.43
C ALA A 132 -0.47 5.59 -11.52
N GLU A 133 -1.51 6.18 -12.09
CA GLU A 133 -2.18 5.63 -13.28
C GLU A 133 -1.65 6.24 -14.58
N ASN A 134 -0.98 7.40 -14.49
CA ASN A 134 -0.33 8.09 -15.59
C ASN A 134 0.96 8.78 -15.12
N GLU A 135 1.72 9.34 -16.05
CA GLU A 135 2.98 10.04 -15.79
C GLU A 135 2.82 11.28 -14.89
N TYR A 136 1.65 11.92 -14.88
CA TYR A 136 1.37 13.12 -14.08
C TYR A 136 1.20 12.80 -12.59
N ASP A 137 0.81 11.57 -12.27
CA ASP A 137 0.71 11.07 -10.90
C ASP A 137 2.07 10.76 -10.28
N LEU A 138 3.13 10.64 -11.10
CA LEU A 138 4.47 10.42 -10.61
C LEU A 138 4.98 11.67 -9.87
N LYS A 139 5.74 11.41 -8.82
CA LYS A 139 6.39 12.42 -7.99
C LYS A 139 7.81 11.96 -7.77
N SER A 140 8.75 12.91 -7.80
CA SER A 140 10.13 12.63 -7.42
C SER A 140 10.16 12.12 -5.96
N PRO A 141 11.17 11.33 -5.57
CA PRO A 141 11.30 10.86 -4.19
C PRO A 141 11.27 12.00 -3.17
N ARG A 142 11.84 13.16 -3.51
CA ARG A 142 11.83 14.36 -2.66
C ARG A 142 10.44 14.94 -2.48
N GLU A 143 9.63 15.01 -3.54
CA GLU A 143 8.23 15.46 -3.45
C GLU A 143 7.36 14.46 -2.68
N ALA A 144 7.61 13.16 -2.84
CA ALA A 144 6.94 12.12 -2.07
C ALA A 144 7.24 12.25 -0.57
N ILE A 145 8.52 12.51 -0.21
CA ILE A 145 8.92 12.80 1.18
C ILE A 145 8.23 14.07 1.69
N ALA A 146 8.23 15.16 0.92
CA ALA A 146 7.56 16.40 1.33
C ALA A 146 6.05 16.18 1.58
N THR A 147 5.40 15.39 0.72
CA THR A 147 3.98 15.02 0.86
C THR A 147 3.77 14.17 2.12
N ALA A 148 4.65 13.21 2.37
CA ALA A 148 4.63 12.39 3.58
C ALA A 148 4.82 13.23 4.86
N GLN A 149 5.67 14.26 4.82
CA GLN A 149 5.85 15.18 5.94
C GLN A 149 4.59 16.01 6.21
N LEU A 150 3.86 16.42 5.17
CA LEU A 150 2.55 17.06 5.31
C LEU A 150 1.51 16.15 5.97
N LEU A 151 1.63 14.82 5.81
CA LEU A 151 0.85 13.82 6.53
C LEU A 151 1.32 13.60 7.98
N GLY A 152 2.27 14.39 8.48
CA GLY A 152 2.71 14.38 9.89
C GLY A 152 3.86 13.44 10.20
N LEU A 153 4.55 12.92 9.19
CA LEU A 153 5.80 12.17 9.37
C LEU A 153 6.99 13.14 9.47
N ASN A 154 8.05 12.73 10.16
CA ASN A 154 9.33 13.43 10.05
C ASN A 154 10.10 12.96 8.80
N PHE A 155 11.18 13.65 8.43
CA PHE A 155 11.96 13.34 7.24
C PHE A 155 12.48 11.89 7.23
N GLN A 156 13.03 11.42 8.36
CA GLN A 156 13.60 10.07 8.46
C GLN A 156 12.52 8.99 8.32
N GLN A 157 11.35 9.19 8.93
CA GLN A 157 10.20 8.28 8.82
C GLN A 157 9.69 8.23 7.37
N ALA A 158 9.55 9.38 6.73
CA ALA A 158 9.14 9.46 5.33
C ALA A 158 10.15 8.78 4.40
N GLN A 159 11.44 9.04 4.58
CA GLN A 159 12.52 8.41 3.81
C GLN A 159 12.54 6.90 4.03
N TYR A 160 12.40 6.43 5.28
CA TYR A 160 12.38 5.02 5.62
C TYR A 160 11.19 4.30 4.96
N ALA A 161 9.99 4.91 4.99
CA ALA A 161 8.78 4.36 4.38
C ALA A 161 8.83 4.29 2.84
N LEU A 162 9.69 5.10 2.18
CA LEU A 162 9.89 5.10 0.73
C LEU A 162 11.08 4.26 0.26
N SER A 163 11.98 3.85 1.16
CA SER A 163 13.21 3.13 0.82
C SER A 163 13.29 1.79 1.56
N LYS A 164 13.84 1.80 2.78
CA LYS A 164 14.13 0.59 3.57
C LYS A 164 12.92 -0.28 3.85
N GLN A 165 11.75 0.32 4.04
CA GLN A 165 10.54 -0.48 4.23
C GLN A 165 10.11 -1.17 2.93
N CYS A 166 10.32 -0.54 1.77
CA CYS A 166 10.06 -1.15 0.47
C CYS A 166 11.04 -2.29 0.19
N GLU A 167 12.33 -2.13 0.51
CA GLU A 167 13.35 -3.20 0.38
C GLU A 167 12.90 -4.46 1.15
N LYS A 168 12.49 -4.31 2.42
CA LYS A 168 12.00 -5.43 3.24
C LYS A 168 10.79 -6.13 2.64
N VAL A 169 9.84 -5.35 2.10
CA VAL A 169 8.64 -5.91 1.44
C VAL A 169 9.03 -6.68 0.18
N ILE A 170 10.02 -6.21 -0.59
CA ILE A 170 10.52 -6.87 -1.80
C ILE A 170 11.30 -8.15 -1.46
N GLU A 171 12.07 -8.16 -0.38
CA GLU A 171 12.77 -9.36 0.11
C GLU A 171 11.77 -10.44 0.54
N GLU A 172 10.76 -10.08 1.33
CA GLU A 172 9.67 -10.98 1.73
C GLU A 172 8.90 -11.52 0.50
N LEU A 173 8.76 -10.68 -0.52
CA LEU A 173 8.20 -11.01 -1.83
C LEU A 173 9.01 -12.08 -2.55
N ALA A 174 10.32 -11.89 -2.62
CA ALA A 174 11.24 -12.79 -3.30
C ALA A 174 11.30 -14.15 -2.59
N GLU A 175 11.21 -14.18 -1.27
CA GLU A 175 11.13 -15.41 -0.48
C GLU A 175 9.84 -16.18 -0.77
N LYS A 176 8.68 -15.51 -0.69
CA LYS A 176 7.38 -16.16 -0.94
C LYS A 176 7.20 -16.62 -2.39
N GLY A 177 7.74 -15.86 -3.34
CA GLY A 177 7.70 -16.21 -4.76
C GLY A 177 8.62 -17.38 -5.15
N ARG A 178 9.63 -17.72 -4.33
CA ARG A 178 10.46 -18.92 -4.53
C ARG A 178 9.80 -20.20 -4.03
N THR A 179 8.81 -20.09 -3.15
CA THR A 179 8.11 -21.24 -2.54
C THR A 179 6.85 -21.69 -3.29
N THR A 180 6.47 -20.96 -4.34
CA THR A 180 5.36 -21.29 -5.25
C THR A 180 5.88 -21.70 -6.61
#